data_AF-A0A7J8MQL2-F1
#
_entry.id   AF-A0A7J8MQL2-F1
#
_cell.length_a   1.000
_cell.length_b   1.000
_cell.length_c   1.000
_cell.angle_alpha   90.00
_cell.angle_beta   90.00
_cell.angle_gamma   90.00
#
_symmetry.space_group_name_H-M   'P 1'
#
loop_
_entity.id
_entity.type
_entity.pdbx_description
1 polymer ?
#
loop_
_entity_poly.entity_id
_entity_poly.type
_entity_poly.pdbx_seq_one_letter_code
_entity_poly.pdbx_strand_id
1 'polypeptide(L)'
;QLFSNLVAPEIRSSLEWLVGKVQDRIISSTLRQFAVKSTNKSRHCFEYLERDETIIAHLAGGIDAFIKVSQGWPLSKSPLKLLSVKSSDHHSMGISLSLLCKVEEMANSLDMNIRLNLSTFVDAVEKLLLEQMRLELRSDDASTN
;
A
#
# COMPACT_ATOMS: atom_id res chain seq x y z
N GLN A 1 -49.10 4.75 -20.28
CA GLN A 1 -49.04 3.75 -19.19
C GLN A 1 -47.91 2.80 -19.53
N LEU A 2 -46.92 2.45 -18.72
CA LEU A 2 -46.52 2.74 -17.35
C LEU A 2 -45.02 2.40 -17.33
N PHE A 3 -44.15 3.36 -17.04
CA PHE A 3 -42.79 3.04 -16.56
C PHE A 3 -42.57 3.86 -15.29
N SER A 4 -43.21 3.37 -14.22
CA SER A 4 -42.85 3.70 -12.86
C SER A 4 -41.58 2.92 -12.51
N ASN A 5 -40.54 3.62 -12.07
CA ASN A 5 -39.69 3.29 -10.92
C ASN A 5 -38.51 4.27 -10.92
N LEU A 6 -38.80 5.55 -10.69
CA LEU A 6 -37.82 6.38 -9.99
C LEU A 6 -37.73 5.78 -8.58
N VAL A 7 -36.66 5.05 -8.32
CA VAL A 7 -36.27 4.68 -6.95
C VAL A 7 -36.07 6.00 -6.22
N ALA A 8 -37.05 6.39 -5.42
CA ALA A 8 -36.89 7.47 -4.47
C ALA A 8 -35.70 7.10 -3.56
N PRO A 9 -34.81 8.04 -3.20
CA PRO A 9 -33.82 7.76 -2.19
C PRO A 9 -34.59 7.44 -0.90
N GLU A 10 -34.52 6.20 -0.43
CA GLU A 10 -35.00 5.85 0.90
C GLU A 10 -34.31 6.82 1.88
N ILE A 11 -35.10 7.69 2.50
CA ILE A 11 -34.63 8.55 3.58
C ILE A 11 -34.40 7.61 4.77
N ARG A 12 -33.25 6.95 4.78
CA ARG A 12 -32.79 6.17 5.93
C ARG A 12 -32.77 7.10 7.13
N SER A 13 -33.27 6.62 8.26
CA SER A 13 -33.14 7.37 9.50
C SER A 13 -31.64 7.65 9.76
N SER A 14 -31.30 8.77 10.37
CA SER A 14 -29.89 9.12 10.67
C SER A 14 -29.17 8.01 11.45
N LEU A 15 -29.91 7.28 12.29
CA LEU A 15 -29.40 6.12 13.02
C LEU A 15 -29.09 4.95 12.09
N GLU A 16 -30.01 4.60 11.19
CA GLU A 16 -29.81 3.52 10.22
C GLU A 16 -28.61 3.81 9.29
N TRP A 17 -28.47 5.06 8.83
CA TRP A 17 -27.31 5.48 8.06
C TRP A 17 -26.01 5.33 8.87
N LEU A 18 -26.01 5.77 10.13
CA LEU A 18 -24.85 5.67 11.01
C LEU A 18 -24.47 4.21 11.28
N VAL A 19 -25.44 3.36 11.59
CA VAL A 19 -25.24 1.92 11.80
C VAL A 19 -24.64 1.29 10.54
N GLY A 20 -25.17 1.63 9.36
CA GLY A 20 -24.60 1.18 8.09
C GLY A 20 -23.14 1.60 7.92
N LYS A 21 -22.78 2.84 8.24
CA LYS A 21 -21.38 3.31 8.17
C LYS A 21 -20.43 2.60 9.13
N VAL A 22 -20.90 2.29 10.33
CA VAL A 22 -20.11 1.53 11.30
C VAL A 22 -19.91 0.09 10.80
N GLN A 23 -20.96 -0.55 10.29
CA GLN A 23 -20.88 -1.90 9.71
C GLN A 23 -19.93 -1.95 8.51
N ASP A 24 -20.05 -1.02 7.56
CA ASP A 24 -19.16 -0.92 6.39
C ASP A 24 -17.69 -0.83 6.82
N ARG A 25 -17.40 -0.02 7.86
CA ARG A 25 -16.05 0.12 8.39
C ARG A 25 -15.54 -1.18 9.02
N ILE A 26 -16.35 -1.84 9.86
CA ILE A 26 -15.98 -3.12 10.48
C ILE A 26 -15.67 -4.17 9.41
N ILE A 27 -16.54 -4.30 8.41
CA ILE A 27 -16.37 -5.24 7.31
C ILE A 27 -15.09 -4.93 6.53
N SER A 28 -14.89 -3.67 6.15
CA SER A 28 -13.71 -3.25 5.39
C SER A 28 -12.40 -3.49 6.17
N SER A 29 -12.34 -3.09 7.44
CA SER A 29 -11.18 -3.33 8.31
C SER A 29 -10.87 -4.82 8.46
N THR A 30 -11.90 -5.65 8.69
CA THR A 30 -11.75 -7.10 8.84
C THR A 30 -11.20 -7.74 7.56
N LEU A 31 -11.75 -7.35 6.40
CA LEU A 31 -11.30 -7.86 5.11
C LEU A 31 -9.87 -7.44 4.78
N ARG A 32 -9.50 -6.20 5.07
CA ARG A 32 -8.12 -5.71 4.90
C ARG A 32 -7.14 -6.49 5.77
N GLN A 33 -7.47 -6.66 7.06
CA GLN A 33 -6.64 -7.42 7.98
C GLN A 33 -6.48 -8.88 7.53
N PHE A 34 -7.57 -9.50 7.05
CA PHE A 34 -7.53 -10.84 6.50
C PHE A 34 -6.64 -10.92 5.25
N ALA A 35 -6.83 -10.02 4.28
CA ALA A 35 -6.05 -9.98 3.05
C ALA A 35 -4.54 -9.82 3.33
N VAL A 36 -4.18 -8.93 4.25
CA VAL A 36 -2.78 -8.74 4.68
C VAL A 36 -2.23 -10.01 5.32
N LYS A 37 -2.94 -10.58 6.32
CA LYS A 37 -2.51 -11.82 6.99
C LYS A 37 -2.36 -13.00 6.01
N SER A 38 -3.26 -13.12 5.03
CA SER A 38 -3.19 -14.17 4.00
C SER A 38 -2.02 -13.99 3.02
N THR A 39 -1.47 -12.77 2.93
CA THR A 39 -0.33 -12.45 2.05
C THR A 39 1.01 -12.72 2.73
N ASN A 40 1.04 -12.94 4.06
CA ASN A 40 2.26 -13.34 4.76
C ASN A 40 2.81 -14.64 4.18
N LYS A 41 3.88 -14.50 3.40
CA LYS A 41 4.69 -15.61 2.85
C LYS A 41 6.03 -15.60 3.57
N SER A 42 6.79 -16.69 3.48
CA SER A 42 8.11 -16.79 4.11
C SER A 42 9.10 -15.67 3.71
N ARG A 43 8.86 -14.97 2.59
CA ARG A 43 9.75 -13.91 2.07
C ARG A 43 9.51 -12.53 2.69
N HIS A 44 8.25 -12.17 2.97
CA HIS A 44 7.86 -10.84 3.43
C HIS A 44 6.88 -10.96 4.59
N CYS A 45 7.08 -10.17 5.63
CA CYS A 45 6.15 -10.04 6.74
C CYS A 45 5.35 -8.75 6.59
N PHE A 46 4.05 -8.81 6.83
CA PHE A 46 3.14 -7.67 6.70
C PHE A 46 2.40 -7.40 8.01
N GLU A 47 2.35 -6.13 8.38
CA GLU A 47 1.54 -5.59 9.46
C GLU A 47 0.48 -4.64 8.90
N TYR A 48 -0.75 -4.69 9.44
CA TYR A 48 -1.81 -3.74 9.09
C TYR A 48 -2.10 -2.82 10.27
N LEU A 49 -1.87 -1.52 10.06
CA LEU A 49 -2.20 -0.46 11.00
C LEU A 49 -3.55 0.15 10.62
N GLU A 50 -4.61 -0.29 11.32
CA GLU A 50 -5.98 0.15 11.05
C GLU A 50 -6.17 1.66 11.19
N ARG A 51 -5.53 2.27 12.20
CA ARG A 51 -5.68 3.71 12.50
C ARG A 51 -5.31 4.60 11.31
N ASP A 52 -4.22 4.25 10.63
CA ASP A 52 -3.65 5.04 9.54
C ASP A 52 -3.96 4.43 8.16
N GLU A 53 -4.79 3.38 8.13
CA GLU A 53 -5.08 2.55 6.95
C GLU A 53 -3.81 2.21 6.15
N THR A 54 -2.75 1.84 6.88
CA THR A 54 -1.41 1.64 6.33
C THR A 54 -0.99 0.20 6.53
N ILE A 55 -0.37 -0.39 5.52
CA ILE A 55 0.29 -1.68 5.58
C ILE A 55 1.80 -1.41 5.68
N ILE A 56 2.45 -2.04 6.65
CA ILE A 56 3.91 -2.10 6.72
C ILE A 56 4.34 -3.43 6.10
N ALA A 57 5.22 -3.37 5.11
CA ALA A 57 5.88 -4.54 4.57
C ALA A 57 7.34 -4.55 5.03
N HIS A 58 7.70 -5.55 5.83
CA HIS A 58 9.06 -5.79 6.28
C HIS A 58 9.83 -6.54 5.18
N LEU A 59 10.69 -5.81 4.49
CA LEU A 59 11.54 -6.30 3.41
C LEU A 59 12.85 -6.85 3.98
N ALA A 60 13.59 -7.57 3.13
CA ALA A 60 14.94 -8.01 3.47
C ALA A 60 15.88 -6.82 3.75
N GLY A 61 16.88 -7.03 4.60
CA GLY A 61 17.88 -6.02 4.93
C GLY A 61 17.41 -4.99 5.96
N GLY A 62 16.36 -5.27 6.73
CA GLY A 62 15.87 -4.37 7.78
C GLY A 62 15.19 -3.13 7.22
N ILE A 63 14.46 -3.26 6.11
CA ILE A 63 13.78 -2.15 5.43
C ILE A 63 12.27 -2.33 5.56
N ASP A 64 11.57 -1.26 5.90
CA ASP A 64 10.12 -1.21 5.95
C ASP A 64 9.56 -0.34 4.81
N ALA A 65 8.63 -0.90 4.04
CA ALA A 65 7.84 -0.16 3.08
C ALA A 65 6.46 0.16 3.66
N PHE A 66 6.11 1.45 3.70
CA PHE A 66 4.84 1.95 4.20
C PHE A 66 3.87 2.13 3.04
N ILE A 67 2.78 1.40 3.03
CA ILE A 67 1.86 1.30 1.90
C ILE A 67 0.49 1.79 2.35
N LYS A 68 -0.04 2.80 1.67
CA LYS A 68 -1.41 3.28 1.89
C LYS A 68 -2.41 2.34 1.23
N VAL A 69 -3.43 1.96 2.01
CA VAL A 69 -4.59 1.25 1.51
C VAL A 69 -5.57 2.25 0.89
N SER A 70 -5.81 2.12 -0.40
CA SER A 70 -6.81 2.95 -1.09
C SER A 70 -8.23 2.58 -0.67
N GLN A 71 -9.12 3.56 -0.69
CA GLN A 71 -10.55 3.33 -0.43
C GLN A 71 -11.10 2.26 -1.37
N GLY A 72 -11.80 1.28 -0.80
CA GLY A 72 -12.33 0.13 -1.53
C GLY A 72 -11.37 -1.06 -1.71
N TRP A 73 -10.07 -0.93 -1.48
CA TRP A 73 -9.19 -2.12 -1.40
C TRP A 73 -9.52 -2.92 -0.12
N PRO A 74 -9.62 -4.27 -0.18
CA PRO A 74 -9.27 -5.16 -1.30
C PRO A 74 -10.44 -5.53 -2.24
N LEU A 75 -11.63 -4.96 -2.06
CA LEU A 75 -12.86 -5.37 -2.77
C LEU A 75 -13.01 -4.79 -4.17
N SER A 76 -12.49 -3.59 -4.42
CA SER A 76 -12.54 -2.90 -5.71
C SER A 76 -11.17 -2.85 -6.37
N LYS A 77 -11.14 -2.46 -7.66
CA LYS A 77 -9.91 -2.18 -8.41
C LYS A 77 -9.26 -0.87 -7.95
N SER A 78 -8.92 -0.78 -6.67
CA SER A 78 -8.27 0.37 -6.04
C SER A 78 -6.79 0.06 -5.82
N PRO A 79 -5.87 0.68 -6.57
CA PRO A 79 -4.45 0.37 -6.47
C PRO A 79 -3.86 0.83 -5.14
N LEU A 80 -2.93 0.05 -4.61
CA LEU A 80 -2.09 0.43 -3.47
C LEU A 80 -1.15 1.58 -3.85
N LYS A 81 -0.71 2.34 -2.85
CA LYS A 81 0.24 3.44 -3.03
C LYS A 81 1.37 3.32 -2.01
N LEU A 82 2.61 3.35 -2.47
CA LEU A 82 3.77 3.45 -1.59
C LEU A 82 3.81 4.88 -1.02
N LEU A 83 3.92 5.00 0.30
CA LEU A 83 4.06 6.27 1.02
C LEU A 83 5.52 6.61 1.30
N SER A 84 6.31 5.62 1.69
CA SER A 84 7.73 5.78 1.98
C SER A 84 8.40 4.43 2.17
N VAL A 85 9.72 4.44 2.12
CA VAL A 85 10.58 3.32 2.51
C VAL A 85 11.52 3.84 3.61
N LYS A 86 11.70 3.07 4.68
CA LYS A 86 12.51 3.46 5.85
C LYS A 86 13.31 2.27 6.38
N SER A 87 14.33 2.57 7.18
CA SER A 87 14.97 1.55 8.01
C SER A 87 14.02 1.09 9.11
N SER A 88 14.06 -0.20 9.42
CA SER A 88 13.29 -0.82 10.51
C SER A 88 13.90 -0.50 11.88
N ASP A 89 15.22 -0.51 11.97
CA ASP A 89 16.00 0.03 13.08
C ASP A 89 16.23 1.52 12.79
N HIS A 90 15.97 2.42 13.75
CA HIS A 90 16.01 3.88 13.56
C HIS A 90 17.39 4.49 13.17
N HIS A 91 18.31 3.69 12.65
CA HIS A 91 19.55 4.08 12.02
C HIS A 91 19.33 4.51 10.57
N SER A 92 20.10 5.51 10.13
CA SER A 92 20.09 5.94 8.73
C SER A 92 20.69 4.84 7.85
N MET A 93 19.93 4.35 6.88
CA MET A 93 20.32 3.25 5.97
C MET A 93 21.51 3.53 5.06
N GLY A 94 22.16 4.70 5.17
CA GLY A 94 23.11 5.19 4.17
C GLY A 94 22.49 5.45 2.80
N ILE A 95 21.18 5.22 2.64
CA ILE A 95 20.43 5.45 1.39
C ILE A 95 20.03 6.93 1.32
N SER A 96 20.29 7.57 0.18
CA SER A 96 19.91 8.96 0.00
C SER A 96 18.39 9.16 -0.02
N LEU A 97 17.92 10.29 0.52
CA LEU A 97 16.51 10.67 0.45
C LEU A 97 16.01 10.75 -1.01
N SER A 98 16.86 11.25 -1.91
CA SER A 98 16.57 11.31 -3.35
C SER A 98 16.30 9.94 -3.95
N LEU A 99 17.06 8.91 -3.57
CA LEU A 99 16.81 7.55 -4.03
C LEU A 99 15.44 7.07 -3.54
N LEU A 100 15.15 7.24 -2.24
CA LEU A 100 13.90 6.79 -1.64
C LEU A 100 12.68 7.47 -2.28
N CYS A 101 12.76 8.78 -2.51
CA CYS A 101 11.71 9.52 -3.23
C CYS A 101 11.52 9.00 -4.65
N LYS A 102 12.61 8.70 -5.37
CA LYS A 102 12.54 8.14 -6.72
C LYS A 102 11.91 6.75 -6.74
N VAL A 103 12.22 5.90 -5.76
CA VAL A 103 11.57 4.59 -5.60
C VAL A 103 10.07 4.75 -5.32
N GLU A 104 9.67 5.72 -4.49
CA GLU A 104 8.26 6.05 -4.24
C GLU A 104 7.52 6.42 -5.54
N GLU A 105 8.08 7.36 -6.31
CA GLU A 105 7.50 7.81 -7.59
C GLU A 105 7.39 6.67 -8.61
N MET A 106 8.46 5.87 -8.75
CA MET A 106 8.48 4.72 -9.65
C MET A 106 7.46 3.65 -9.23
N ALA A 107 7.39 3.30 -7.95
CA ALA A 107 6.41 2.33 -7.46
C ALA A 107 4.97 2.81 -7.70
N ASN A 108 4.72 4.11 -7.51
CA ASN A 108 3.41 4.71 -7.71
C ASN A 108 3.03 4.96 -9.17
N SER A 109 3.95 4.74 -10.11
CA SER A 109 3.70 4.77 -11.57
C SER A 109 3.66 3.39 -12.21
N LEU A 110 3.88 2.32 -11.43
CA LEU A 110 3.72 0.94 -11.91
C LEU A 110 2.30 0.67 -12.42
N ASP A 111 2.21 -0.32 -13.30
CA ASP A 111 0.94 -0.79 -13.85
C ASP A 111 -0.08 -1.09 -12.74
N MET A 112 -1.34 -0.74 -13.02
CA MET A 112 -2.41 -0.89 -12.05
C MET A 112 -2.53 -2.33 -11.55
N ASN A 113 -2.34 -3.34 -12.40
CA ASN A 113 -2.48 -4.75 -12.00
C ASN A 113 -1.42 -5.18 -10.99
N ILE A 114 -0.20 -4.64 -11.10
CA ILE A 114 0.86 -4.85 -10.10
C ILE A 114 0.42 -4.27 -8.75
N ARG A 115 -0.16 -3.06 -8.78
CA ARG A 115 -0.55 -2.30 -7.58
C ARG A 115 -1.84 -2.80 -6.93
N LEU A 116 -2.62 -3.65 -7.57
CA LEU A 116 -3.83 -4.23 -6.96
C LEU A 116 -3.52 -5.38 -6.00
N ASN A 117 -2.41 -6.10 -6.20
CA ASN A 117 -2.01 -7.23 -5.38
C ASN A 117 -0.86 -6.84 -4.44
N LEU A 118 -1.05 -7.05 -3.13
CA LEU A 118 -0.05 -6.67 -2.13
C LEU A 118 1.30 -7.38 -2.34
N SER A 119 1.30 -8.69 -2.57
CA SER A 119 2.53 -9.47 -2.79
C SER A 119 3.28 -8.94 -4.01
N THR A 120 2.60 -8.84 -5.16
CA THR A 120 3.22 -8.40 -6.40
C THR A 120 3.71 -6.95 -6.32
N PHE A 121 2.95 -6.08 -5.66
CA PHE A 121 3.34 -4.69 -5.45
C PHE A 121 4.61 -4.58 -4.60
N VAL A 122 4.69 -5.34 -3.50
CA VAL A 122 5.84 -5.34 -2.59
C VAL A 122 7.08 -5.95 -3.25
N ASP A 123 6.92 -7.04 -4.00
CA ASP A 123 8.01 -7.62 -4.80
C ASP A 123 8.56 -6.61 -5.82
N ALA A 124 7.68 -5.81 -6.44
CA ALA A 124 8.10 -4.75 -7.35
C ALA A 124 8.80 -3.61 -6.62
N VAL A 125 8.32 -3.18 -5.46
CA VAL A 125 8.98 -2.15 -4.62
C VAL A 125 10.39 -2.60 -4.22
N GLU A 126 10.55 -3.83 -3.72
CA GLU A 126 11.85 -4.40 -3.37
C GLU A 126 12.80 -4.40 -4.58
N LYS A 127 12.30 -4.81 -5.76
CA LYS A 127 13.08 -4.80 -6.99
C LYS A 127 13.55 -3.39 -7.37
N LEU A 128 12.64 -2.40 -7.36
CA LEU A 128 12.98 -1.02 -7.69
C LEU A 128 14.02 -0.44 -6.73
N LEU A 129 13.89 -0.75 -5.45
CA LEU A 129 14.85 -0.33 -4.42
C LEU A 129 16.24 -0.89 -4.70
N LEU A 130 16.35 -2.20 -4.93
CA LEU A 130 17.63 -2.85 -5.25
C LEU A 130 18.24 -2.32 -6.55
N GLU A 131 17.43 -2.02 -7.56
CA GLU A 131 17.90 -1.42 -8.81
C GLU A 131 18.46 -0.01 -8.59
N GLN A 132 17.76 0.84 -7.85
CA GLN A 132 18.26 2.19 -7.58
C GLN A 132 19.52 2.17 -6.70
N MET A 133 19.60 1.30 -5.69
CA MET A 133 20.79 1.19 -4.84
C MET A 133 22.03 0.81 -5.65
N ARG A 134 21.88 -0.10 -6.63
CA ARG A 134 22.97 -0.47 -7.54
C ARG A 134 23.40 0.68 -8.46
N LEU A 135 22.47 1.55 -8.87
CA LEU A 135 22.79 2.69 -9.71
C LEU A 135 23.54 3.77 -8.92
N GLU A 136 23.16 4.02 -7.68
CA GLU A 136 23.81 5.01 -6.81
C GLU A 136 25.26 4.60 -6.46
N LEU A 137 25.48 3.31 -6.15
CA LEU A 137 26.84 2.78 -5.95
C LEU A 137 27.74 2.99 -7.17
N ARG A 138 27.20 2.82 -8.39
CA ARG A 138 27.96 3.02 -9.63
C ARG A 138 28.27 4.49 -9.93
N SER A 139 27.41 5.43 -9.51
CA SER A 139 27.69 6.86 -9.69
C SER A 139 28.80 7.35 -8.77
N ASP A 140 28.87 6.81 -7.55
CA ASP A 140 29.90 7.18 -6.57
C ASP A 140 31.29 6.74 -7.06
N ASP A 141 31.42 5.51 -7.56
CA ASP A 141 32.67 4.97 -8.14
C ASP A 141 33.15 5.75 -9.38
N ALA A 142 32.21 6.28 -10.18
CA ALA A 142 32.54 7.08 -11.36
C ALA A 142 33.01 8.50 -11.03
N SER A 143 32.63 9.03 -9.86
CA SER A 143 33.01 10.37 -9.40
C SER A 143 34.38 10.44 -8.71
N THR A 144 34.97 9.28 -8.39
CA THR A 144 36.26 9.15 -7.70
C THR A 144 37.44 8.81 -8.62
N ASN A 145 37.22 8.74 -9.95
CA ASN A 145 38.25 8.51 -10.97
C ASN A 145 38.58 9.76 -11.77
#